data_AF-A0A8H4NHL0-F1
#
_entry.id   AF-A0A8H4NHL0-F1
#
_cell.length_a   1.000
_cell.length_b   1.000
_cell.length_c   1.000
_cell.angle_alpha   90.00
_cell.angle_beta   90.00
_cell.angle_gamma   90.00
#
_symmetry.space_group_name_H-M   'P 1'
#
loop_
_entity.id
_entity.type
_entity.pdbx_description
1 polymer ?
#
loop_
_entity_poly.entity_id
_entity_poly.type
_entity_poly.pdbx_seq_one_letter_code
_entity_poly.pdbx_strand_id
1 'polypeptide(L)'
;MKGGLAAAAVAAMATGAQAAYPHHRRAHEMFRRGGEVCVPTCTTIWTTYYGEPTLVPNPPSAPKPTKEAVTTHEAVKPKPTTVHEVPTYEVPKPVAPTTTKVVPVIPVPTPEEYKCPTPGTYTFPATTMTVTESTTVCVGETTKVPAGTHTMGGVTTIVETATTVTCPYAKETEHEGVVTSVIETTTYVCPSAGTYTIAPITKTCEEETVIVYPVPTSYAPGTYTAPEQVVTVTETDYVYVCPYSQSGVPATTKAPEAPKPQPPKETKPVYEAPKSQPEVTKQEQPTKPIYEAPSKVPETTKAPVYSVPETPASTKPAYEKPSEAPKSKTPKKPSNPGNLKGGNDHYGITYTPYVASTGKCKGADQVDKDIAALKEAGFQIIRSYSTDCDTLETVAPACKKHGIDMIVGVFVKASGCTYETPEIKAQVDAYAEWAQWDQVKLFTVGNEAIMNKFCSPQQLKELVTVVKEKCSGYTGPYTIAETLDIWEREDVQGAICDIVDVTGANIHPYFNPNTTPDMAGEFVAGQLEILRGICKGNDVINLECGWPSSGNCNGVACPGKSEQAKAIKSIRESCGDKTVFFSFEDDLWKEPGSCNCERSWGCASSFTGY
;
A
#
# COMPACT_ATOMS: atom_id res chain seq x y z
N MET A 1 19.22 -43.32 -68.38
CA MET A 1 20.47 -43.58 -67.65
C MET A 1 20.68 -42.45 -66.64
N LYS A 2 20.92 -42.81 -65.37
CA LYS A 2 21.74 -42.16 -64.32
C LYS A 2 21.66 -40.62 -64.22
N GLY A 3 21.18 -40.05 -63.11
CA GLY A 3 21.96 -39.78 -61.88
C GLY A 3 22.56 -38.36 -61.99
N GLY A 4 22.32 -37.39 -61.10
CA GLY A 4 22.57 -37.38 -59.66
C GLY A 4 23.78 -36.44 -59.37
N LEU A 5 23.73 -35.71 -58.23
CA LEU A 5 24.75 -34.84 -57.59
C LEU A 5 24.69 -33.35 -58.02
N ALA A 6 24.26 -32.41 -57.15
CA ALA A 6 24.85 -31.91 -55.90
C ALA A 6 26.08 -31.02 -56.12
N ALA A 7 25.93 -29.73 -55.83
CA ALA A 7 27.04 -28.83 -55.51
C ALA A 7 26.55 -27.76 -54.51
N ALA A 8 27.19 -27.75 -53.35
CA ALA A 8 27.07 -26.72 -52.34
C ALA A 8 27.70 -25.41 -52.82
N ALA A 9 27.14 -24.28 -52.40
CA ALA A 9 27.84 -23.00 -52.41
C ALA A 9 27.50 -22.22 -51.13
N VAL A 10 28.52 -22.10 -50.28
CA VAL A 10 28.60 -21.16 -49.18
C VAL A 10 28.69 -19.75 -49.76
N ALA A 11 27.83 -18.84 -49.31
CA ALA A 11 28.05 -17.41 -49.43
C ALA A 11 27.63 -16.74 -48.11
N ALA A 12 28.66 -16.40 -47.33
CA ALA A 12 28.58 -15.48 -46.23
C ALA A 12 28.33 -14.05 -46.74
N MET A 13 27.93 -13.18 -45.80
CA MET A 13 27.85 -11.72 -45.87
C MET A 13 26.49 -11.15 -46.35
N ALA A 14 25.56 -11.03 -45.42
CA ALA A 14 24.70 -9.85 -45.33
C ALA A 14 24.66 -9.43 -43.85
N THR A 15 25.51 -8.46 -43.52
CA THR A 15 25.45 -7.70 -42.27
C THR A 15 24.12 -6.94 -42.23
N GLY A 16 23.12 -7.55 -41.59
CA GLY A 16 21.94 -6.84 -41.13
C GLY A 16 22.30 -6.10 -39.85
N ALA A 17 22.35 -4.77 -39.93
CA ALA A 17 22.45 -3.92 -38.75
C ALA A 17 21.21 -4.17 -37.86
N GLN A 18 21.38 -4.96 -36.80
CA GLN A 18 20.44 -4.99 -35.70
C GLN A 18 20.49 -3.63 -35.01
N ALA A 19 19.48 -2.82 -35.30
CA ALA A 19 19.14 -1.65 -34.52
C ALA A 19 18.89 -2.14 -33.08
N ALA A 20 19.85 -1.89 -32.20
CA ALA A 20 19.71 -2.09 -30.77
C ALA A 20 18.62 -1.13 -30.28
N TYR A 21 17.40 -1.65 -30.12
CA TYR A 21 16.31 -0.94 -29.46
C TYR A 21 16.67 -0.73 -27.97
N PRO A 22 16.59 0.49 -27.43
CA PRO A 22 16.99 0.78 -26.06
C PRO A 22 15.83 0.47 -25.09
N HIS A 23 15.48 -0.81 -24.90
CA HIS A 23 14.43 -1.20 -23.94
C HIS A 23 14.94 -1.80 -22.62
N HIS A 24 16.25 -2.01 -22.44
CA HIS A 24 16.78 -2.78 -21.30
C HIS A 24 17.00 -2.02 -19.98
N ARG A 25 16.28 -0.92 -19.70
CA ARG A 25 16.51 -0.12 -18.46
C ARG A 25 15.32 0.05 -17.51
N ARG A 26 14.17 -0.60 -17.75
CA ARG A 26 12.94 -0.28 -16.98
C ARG A 26 12.22 -1.49 -16.36
N ALA A 27 12.97 -2.51 -15.92
CA ALA A 27 12.40 -3.62 -15.15
C ALA A 27 11.79 -3.13 -13.82
N HIS A 28 12.48 -2.21 -13.12
CA HIS A 28 12.09 -1.70 -11.81
C HIS A 28 10.68 -1.07 -11.75
N GLU A 29 10.20 -0.45 -12.83
CA GLU A 29 8.89 0.21 -12.84
C GLU A 29 7.72 -0.77 -12.93
N MET A 30 7.94 -2.01 -13.42
CA MET A 30 6.85 -2.98 -13.62
C MET A 30 6.33 -3.62 -12.33
N PHE A 31 7.04 -3.50 -11.23
CA PHE A 31 6.67 -4.22 -10.00
C PHE A 31 6.64 -3.29 -8.79
N ARG A 32 6.38 -2.00 -9.02
CA ARG A 32 6.05 -1.09 -7.93
C ARG A 32 4.59 -1.32 -7.54
N ARG A 33 4.36 -1.97 -6.41
CA ARG A 33 3.04 -2.09 -5.80
C ARG A 33 2.77 -0.84 -4.96
N GLY A 34 1.74 -0.09 -5.32
CA GLY A 34 1.17 0.97 -4.49
C GLY A 34 0.15 0.38 -3.53
N GLY A 35 0.13 0.82 -2.27
CA GLY A 35 -0.85 0.36 -1.27
C GLY A 35 -0.34 -0.67 -0.27
N GLU A 36 0.92 -1.08 -0.34
CA GLU A 36 1.56 -1.90 0.71
C GLU A 36 1.69 -1.08 2.00
N VAL A 37 1.13 -1.57 3.09
CA VAL A 37 1.32 -0.93 4.40
C VAL A 37 1.75 -1.95 5.44
N CYS A 38 3.06 -1.99 5.71
CA CYS A 38 3.66 -2.73 6.84
C CYS A 38 4.07 -1.83 8.01
N VAL A 39 3.62 -0.59 8.02
CA VAL A 39 3.45 0.13 9.29
C VAL A 39 2.11 -0.30 9.87
N PRO A 40 1.99 -0.58 11.19
CA PRO A 40 0.71 -0.89 11.79
C PRO A 40 -0.28 0.24 11.46
N THR A 41 -1.20 -0.04 10.54
CA THR A 41 -2.27 0.89 10.19
C THR A 41 -3.40 0.72 11.19
N CYS A 42 -3.64 1.76 11.97
CA CYS A 42 -4.95 1.95 12.56
C CYS A 42 -5.91 2.30 11.43
N THR A 43 -6.74 1.34 10.98
CA THR A 43 -7.86 1.65 10.09
C THR A 43 -8.96 2.31 10.91
N THR A 44 -9.06 3.64 10.86
CA THR A 44 -10.15 4.39 11.49
C THR A 44 -11.38 4.34 10.59
N ILE A 45 -12.38 3.54 10.96
CA ILE A 45 -13.73 3.65 10.41
C ILE A 45 -14.45 4.71 11.25
N TRP A 46 -14.85 5.83 10.66
CA TRP A 46 -15.73 6.78 11.32
C TRP A 46 -17.16 6.59 10.79
N THR A 47 -18.13 6.64 11.69
CA THR A 47 -19.55 6.76 11.35
C THR A 47 -20.07 7.95 12.13
N THR A 48 -20.38 9.04 11.44
CA THR A 48 -20.92 10.24 12.07
C THR A 48 -22.41 10.03 12.34
N TYR A 49 -22.79 10.01 13.61
CA TYR A 49 -24.18 10.09 14.02
C TYR A 49 -24.47 11.53 14.46
N TYR A 50 -25.46 12.18 13.82
CA TYR A 50 -25.99 13.46 14.28
C TYR A 50 -27.09 13.21 15.31
N GLY A 51 -26.97 13.81 16.49
CA GLY A 51 -27.98 13.77 17.55
C GLY A 51 -27.72 14.84 18.61
N GLU A 52 -28.76 15.29 19.31
CA GLU A 52 -28.62 16.28 20.39
C GLU A 52 -27.84 15.70 21.59
N PRO A 53 -27.03 16.52 22.28
CA PRO A 53 -26.18 16.07 23.39
C PRO A 53 -27.04 15.51 24.52
N THR A 54 -26.90 14.21 24.79
CA THR A 54 -27.54 13.56 25.93
C THR A 54 -26.52 13.34 27.03
N LEU A 55 -26.80 13.87 28.24
CA LEU A 55 -25.99 13.62 29.44
C LEU A 55 -26.14 12.14 29.83
N VAL A 56 -25.05 11.38 29.83
CA VAL A 56 -25.02 9.99 30.32
C VAL A 56 -24.94 10.02 31.86
N PRO A 57 -25.91 9.48 32.61
CA PRO A 57 -25.75 9.26 34.05
C PRO A 57 -24.74 8.13 34.29
N ASN A 58 -23.90 8.29 35.33
CA ASN A 58 -22.83 7.38 35.74
C ASN A 58 -23.15 5.87 35.58
N PRO A 59 -22.20 5.04 35.11
CA PRO A 59 -22.38 3.59 35.10
C PRO A 59 -22.49 3.02 36.54
N PRO A 60 -23.37 2.04 36.79
CA PRO A 60 -23.54 1.45 38.12
C PRO A 60 -22.32 0.61 38.53
N SER A 61 -21.98 0.68 39.82
CA SER A 61 -20.87 -0.06 40.44
C SER A 61 -21.05 -1.58 40.36
N ALA A 62 -19.93 -2.30 40.21
CA ALA A 62 -19.88 -3.75 40.06
C ALA A 62 -20.54 -4.52 41.23
N PRO A 63 -21.23 -5.65 40.97
CA PRO A 63 -21.88 -6.43 42.02
C PRO A 63 -20.89 -7.31 42.81
N LYS A 64 -21.07 -7.38 44.13
CA LYS A 64 -20.36 -8.27 45.06
C LYS A 64 -20.88 -9.72 44.97
N PRO A 65 -20.05 -10.74 45.27
CA PRO A 65 -20.45 -12.14 45.15
C PRO A 65 -21.31 -12.57 46.35
N THR A 66 -22.43 -13.25 46.09
CA THR A 66 -23.21 -13.92 47.15
C THR A 66 -23.65 -15.31 46.70
N LYS A 67 -23.60 -16.24 47.66
CA LYS A 67 -23.77 -17.69 47.55
C LYS A 67 -25.20 -18.14 47.19
N GLU A 68 -25.26 -19.36 46.66
CA GLU A 68 -26.43 -20.13 46.22
C GLU A 68 -27.62 -20.17 47.19
N ALA A 69 -28.83 -20.20 46.61
CA ALA A 69 -29.93 -21.05 47.05
C ALA A 69 -30.85 -21.40 45.86
N VAL A 70 -31.10 -22.70 45.71
CA VAL A 70 -31.95 -23.33 44.68
C VAL A 70 -33.43 -23.20 45.06
N THR A 71 -34.31 -22.85 44.12
CA THR A 71 -35.70 -23.37 44.08
C THR A 71 -36.31 -23.26 42.67
N THR A 72 -37.12 -24.25 42.32
CA THR A 72 -37.66 -24.65 41.01
C THR A 72 -39.01 -23.99 40.63
N HIS A 73 -39.47 -24.31 39.39
CA HIS A 73 -40.81 -24.15 38.75
C HIS A 73 -40.97 -22.92 37.83
N GLU A 74 -41.63 -22.92 36.67
CA GLU A 74 -42.12 -23.90 35.67
C GLU A 74 -42.54 -23.05 34.44
N ALA A 75 -42.61 -23.65 33.24
CA ALA A 75 -42.71 -22.97 31.95
C ALA A 75 -44.14 -22.58 31.50
N VAL A 76 -44.30 -21.44 30.80
CA VAL A 76 -45.46 -21.17 29.91
C VAL A 76 -45.03 -20.36 28.66
N LYS A 77 -45.57 -20.76 27.50
CA LYS A 77 -45.36 -20.27 26.12
C LYS A 77 -46.23 -19.02 25.75
N PRO A 78 -45.97 -18.35 24.60
CA PRO A 78 -46.43 -16.98 24.30
C PRO A 78 -47.65 -16.89 23.35
N LYS A 79 -48.27 -15.69 23.25
CA LYS A 79 -49.13 -15.26 22.12
C LYS A 79 -49.17 -13.71 21.98
N PRO A 80 -49.31 -13.12 20.75
CA PRO A 80 -48.93 -11.74 20.45
C PRO A 80 -50.13 -10.78 20.29
N THR A 81 -49.88 -9.46 20.27
CA THR A 81 -50.80 -8.50 19.64
C THR A 81 -50.07 -7.25 19.13
N THR A 82 -50.33 -6.94 17.87
CA THR A 82 -49.91 -5.77 17.07
C THR A 82 -50.95 -4.67 17.21
N VAL A 83 -50.56 -3.40 17.40
CA VAL A 83 -51.31 -2.22 16.89
C VAL A 83 -50.33 -1.08 16.59
N HIS A 84 -50.43 -0.50 15.39
CA HIS A 84 -49.75 0.71 14.93
C HIS A 84 -50.46 1.97 15.42
N GLU A 85 -49.71 3.01 15.78
CA GLU A 85 -50.23 4.37 15.91
C GLU A 85 -49.27 5.37 15.25
N VAL A 86 -49.85 6.34 14.53
CA VAL A 86 -49.19 7.34 13.68
C VAL A 86 -49.07 8.65 14.47
N PRO A 87 -47.90 9.33 14.51
CA PRO A 87 -47.80 10.63 15.17
C PRO A 87 -47.96 11.81 14.20
N THR A 88 -48.78 12.78 14.62
CA THR A 88 -49.02 14.09 14.01
C THR A 88 -47.93 15.08 14.44
N TYR A 89 -47.43 15.90 13.50
CA TYR A 89 -46.43 16.94 13.74
C TYR A 89 -47.08 18.30 14.04
N GLU A 90 -46.68 18.94 15.14
CA GLU A 90 -46.88 20.39 15.38
C GLU A 90 -45.54 21.13 15.27
N VAL A 91 -45.58 22.33 14.67
CA VAL A 91 -44.43 23.21 14.40
C VAL A 91 -44.20 24.15 15.60
N PRO A 92 -42.98 24.24 16.18
CA PRO A 92 -42.69 25.22 17.23
C PRO A 92 -42.28 26.60 16.68
N LYS A 93 -42.69 27.64 17.41
CA LYS A 93 -42.36 29.08 17.23
C LYS A 93 -40.89 29.41 17.58
N PRO A 94 -40.35 30.55 17.12
CA PRO A 94 -38.93 30.89 17.25
C PRO A 94 -38.56 31.41 18.65
N VAL A 95 -37.40 30.97 19.16
CA VAL A 95 -36.79 31.41 20.43
C VAL A 95 -35.58 32.32 20.16
N ALA A 96 -35.41 33.31 21.05
CA ALA A 96 -34.49 34.45 21.04
C ALA A 96 -32.98 34.08 21.12
N PRO A 97 -32.03 35.02 20.86
CA PRO A 97 -30.62 34.70 20.71
C PRO A 97 -29.92 34.43 22.06
N THR A 98 -29.15 33.34 22.11
CA THR A 98 -28.39 32.91 23.29
C THR A 98 -27.12 33.75 23.47
N THR A 99 -26.94 34.27 24.68
CA THR A 99 -25.77 35.03 25.13
C THR A 99 -24.58 34.10 25.38
N THR A 100 -23.43 34.37 24.76
CA THR A 100 -22.17 33.63 25.00
C THR A 100 -21.65 33.92 26.40
N LYS A 101 -21.65 32.91 27.27
CA LYS A 101 -21.02 32.95 28.60
C LYS A 101 -19.52 32.68 28.43
N VAL A 102 -18.68 33.69 28.64
CA VAL A 102 -17.22 33.50 28.74
C VAL A 102 -16.94 32.73 30.03
N VAL A 103 -16.40 31.52 29.90
CA VAL A 103 -15.93 30.70 31.02
C VAL A 103 -14.62 31.31 31.54
N PRO A 104 -14.46 31.55 32.86
CA PRO A 104 -13.24 32.14 33.40
C PRO A 104 -12.03 31.20 33.21
N VAL A 105 -10.91 31.75 32.75
CA VAL A 105 -9.63 31.05 32.62
C VAL A 105 -9.15 30.65 34.02
N ILE A 106 -9.09 29.35 34.31
CA ILE A 106 -8.55 28.84 35.57
C ILE A 106 -7.01 29.03 35.50
N PRO A 107 -6.38 29.72 36.48
CA PRO A 107 -4.92 29.86 36.49
C PRO A 107 -4.27 28.49 36.69
N VAL A 108 -3.47 28.09 35.69
CA VAL A 108 -2.75 26.81 35.66
C VAL A 108 -1.25 27.07 35.72
N PRO A 109 -0.43 26.10 36.21
CA PRO A 109 1.00 26.27 36.30
C PRO A 109 1.60 26.14 34.90
N THR A 110 1.47 27.20 34.10
CA THR A 110 2.07 27.28 32.77
C THR A 110 3.56 27.59 32.96
N PRO A 111 4.49 26.74 32.49
CA PRO A 111 5.92 27.03 32.55
C PRO A 111 6.20 28.39 31.90
N GLU A 112 6.84 29.28 32.65
CA GLU A 112 7.24 30.59 32.12
C GLU A 112 8.55 30.44 31.32
N GLU A 113 8.55 31.00 30.10
CA GLU A 113 9.73 31.04 29.24
C GLU A 113 10.52 32.33 29.48
N TYR A 114 11.82 32.17 29.74
CA TYR A 114 12.75 33.29 29.86
C TYR A 114 13.76 33.24 28.73
N LYS A 115 13.79 34.30 27.91
CA LYS A 115 14.75 34.42 26.80
C LYS A 115 16.08 34.97 27.31
N CYS A 116 17.15 34.22 27.07
CA CYS A 116 18.53 34.59 27.37
C CYS A 116 19.25 34.90 26.05
N PRO A 117 19.21 36.15 25.56
CA PRO A 117 19.73 36.51 24.23
C PRO A 117 21.25 36.40 24.12
N THR A 118 21.98 36.38 25.24
CA THR A 118 23.45 36.36 25.27
C THR A 118 23.98 35.37 26.28
N PRO A 119 25.16 34.76 26.08
CA PRO A 119 25.81 33.94 27.09
C PRO A 119 26.04 34.74 28.39
N GLY A 120 25.70 34.16 29.53
CA GLY A 120 25.73 34.85 30.82
C GLY A 120 25.07 34.05 31.94
N THR A 121 25.12 34.56 33.16
CA THR A 121 24.40 33.97 34.31
C THR A 121 23.10 34.73 34.55
N TYR A 122 21.99 34.02 34.50
CA TYR A 122 20.63 34.56 34.66
C TYR A 122 20.03 34.04 35.97
N THR A 123 19.29 34.89 36.69
CA THR A 123 18.56 34.51 37.92
C THR A 123 17.07 34.68 37.68
N PHE A 124 16.30 33.62 37.94
CA PHE A 124 14.86 33.57 37.73
C PHE A 124 14.15 33.50 39.09
N PRO A 125 13.18 34.39 39.37
CA PRO A 125 12.55 34.50 40.68
C PRO A 125 11.66 33.30 41.03
N ALA A 126 11.45 33.06 42.32
CA ALA A 126 10.54 32.02 42.79
C ALA A 126 9.07 32.41 42.59
N THR A 127 8.26 31.48 42.05
CA THR A 127 6.82 31.69 41.82
C THR A 127 6.02 30.56 42.47
N THR A 128 4.90 30.88 43.12
CA THR A 128 4.01 29.91 43.76
C THR A 128 2.58 30.08 43.26
N MET A 129 1.91 28.97 42.93
CA MET A 129 0.54 28.94 42.47
C MET A 129 -0.25 27.84 43.17
N THR A 130 -1.53 28.07 43.47
CA THR A 130 -2.40 27.06 44.10
C THR A 130 -3.48 26.62 43.13
N VAL A 131 -3.56 25.32 42.87
CA VAL A 131 -4.65 24.68 42.12
C VAL A 131 -5.64 24.15 43.15
N THR A 132 -6.89 24.64 43.12
CA THR A 132 -7.90 24.28 44.13
C THR A 132 -8.72 23.05 43.76
N GLU A 133 -8.82 22.72 42.47
CA GLU A 133 -9.59 21.60 41.94
C GLU A 133 -8.81 20.93 40.79
N SER A 134 -8.99 19.62 40.60
CA SER A 134 -8.32 18.92 39.50
C SER A 134 -8.71 19.53 38.16
N THR A 135 -7.74 19.97 37.38
CA THR A 135 -7.97 20.57 36.06
C THR A 135 -7.04 19.96 35.02
N THR A 136 -7.51 19.81 33.78
CA THR A 136 -6.67 19.41 32.65
C THR A 136 -6.65 20.56 31.65
N VAL A 137 -5.45 20.94 31.21
CA VAL A 137 -5.23 22.06 30.27
C VAL A 137 -4.23 21.66 29.18
N CYS A 138 -4.27 22.37 28.06
CA CYS A 138 -3.27 22.23 27.01
C CYS A 138 -1.96 22.88 27.47
N VAL A 139 -0.86 22.12 27.45
CA VAL A 139 0.50 22.63 27.64
C VAL A 139 1.28 22.38 26.37
N GLY A 140 2.03 23.38 25.89
CA GLY A 140 2.89 23.23 24.72
C GLY A 140 4.14 22.41 25.04
N GLU A 141 4.39 21.35 24.27
CA GLU A 141 5.66 20.64 24.24
C GLU A 141 6.40 20.95 22.94
N THR A 142 7.72 20.81 22.96
CA THR A 142 8.55 21.04 21.77
C THR A 142 9.35 19.80 21.40
N THR A 143 9.48 19.53 20.11
CA THR A 143 10.36 18.48 19.60
C THR A 143 11.07 18.95 18.33
N LYS A 144 12.37 18.67 18.23
CA LYS A 144 13.18 19.02 17.06
C LYS A 144 13.11 17.87 16.06
N VAL A 145 12.71 18.18 14.83
CA VAL A 145 12.52 17.17 13.78
C VAL A 145 13.24 17.57 12.48
N PRO A 146 13.80 16.62 11.72
CA PRO A 146 14.32 16.88 10.38
C PRO A 146 13.20 17.11 9.35
N ALA A 147 13.56 17.42 8.11
CA ALA A 147 12.59 17.45 7.01
C ALA A 147 11.85 16.10 6.88
N GLY A 148 10.53 16.14 6.71
CA GLY A 148 9.67 14.95 6.62
C GLY A 148 8.34 15.10 7.36
N THR A 149 7.55 14.03 7.34
CA THR A 149 6.28 13.94 8.09
C THR A 149 6.52 13.24 9.42
N HIS A 150 6.11 13.89 10.51
CA HIS A 150 6.34 13.43 11.87
C HIS A 150 5.02 13.35 12.64
N THR A 151 4.89 12.31 13.46
CA THR A 151 3.74 12.09 14.33
C THR A 151 4.17 12.32 15.79
N MET A 152 3.48 13.20 16.50
CA MET A 152 3.77 13.62 17.87
C MET A 152 2.50 13.95 18.65
N GLY A 153 2.61 14.11 19.97
CA GLY A 153 1.45 14.34 20.83
C GLY A 153 0.52 13.11 20.94
N GLY A 154 -0.74 13.37 21.28
CA GLY A 154 -1.71 12.33 21.62
C GLY A 154 -1.58 11.81 23.05
N VAL A 155 -2.56 11.02 23.50
CA VAL A 155 -2.56 10.41 24.83
C VAL A 155 -2.07 8.97 24.73
N THR A 156 -0.96 8.67 25.40
CA THR A 156 -0.48 7.30 25.49
C THR A 156 -1.15 6.59 26.65
N THR A 157 -1.82 5.47 26.39
CA THR A 157 -2.44 4.62 27.40
C THR A 157 -1.97 3.19 27.24
N ILE A 158 -1.84 2.47 28.34
CA ILE A 158 -1.49 1.05 28.35
C ILE A 158 -2.74 0.29 28.75
N VAL A 159 -3.11 -0.68 27.92
CA VAL A 159 -4.27 -1.52 28.11
C VAL A 159 -3.78 -2.96 28.28
N GLU A 160 -4.32 -3.67 29.27
CA GLU A 160 -3.91 -5.06 29.57
C GLU A 160 -4.80 -6.11 28.90
N THR A 161 -6.03 -5.73 28.56
CA THR A 161 -7.02 -6.59 27.89
C THR A 161 -7.93 -5.72 27.04
N ALA A 162 -8.54 -6.28 25.99
CA ALA A 162 -9.47 -5.56 25.14
C ALA A 162 -10.45 -4.67 25.94
N THR A 163 -10.40 -3.36 25.73
CA THR A 163 -11.23 -2.38 26.45
C THR A 163 -11.48 -1.15 25.61
N THR A 164 -12.41 -0.31 26.03
CA THR A 164 -12.66 1.00 25.43
C THR A 164 -12.16 2.07 26.39
N VAL A 165 -11.23 2.89 25.92
CA VAL A 165 -10.63 3.99 26.68
C VAL A 165 -11.22 5.31 26.21
N THR A 166 -11.77 6.09 27.15
CA THR A 166 -12.16 7.47 26.91
C THR A 166 -11.08 8.38 27.48
N CYS A 167 -10.44 9.19 26.64
CA CYS A 167 -9.37 10.09 27.07
C CYS A 167 -9.51 11.51 26.50
N PRO A 168 -9.16 12.54 27.28
CA PRO A 168 -9.07 13.91 26.80
C PRO A 168 -7.82 14.07 25.94
N TYR A 169 -7.94 14.58 24.71
CA TYR A 169 -6.81 14.86 23.82
C TYR A 169 -6.77 16.35 23.47
N ALA A 170 -5.57 16.90 23.29
CA ALA A 170 -5.39 18.28 22.91
C ALA A 170 -5.39 18.42 21.38
N LYS A 171 -6.06 19.46 20.88
CA LYS A 171 -6.19 19.76 19.45
C LYS A 171 -6.10 21.26 19.22
N GLU A 172 -5.40 21.66 18.16
CA GLU A 172 -5.40 23.05 17.71
C GLU A 172 -6.65 23.32 16.88
N THR A 173 -7.33 24.42 17.20
CA THR A 173 -8.49 24.93 16.47
C THR A 173 -8.23 26.38 16.08
N GLU A 174 -8.49 26.69 14.81
CA GLU A 174 -8.37 28.05 14.29
C GLU A 174 -9.74 28.71 14.26
N HIS A 175 -9.86 29.87 14.90
CA HIS A 175 -11.04 30.72 14.80
C HIS A 175 -10.59 32.16 14.55
N GLU A 176 -11.07 32.77 13.46
CA GLU A 176 -10.72 34.15 13.09
C GLU A 176 -9.21 34.42 12.95
N GLY A 177 -8.44 33.42 12.48
CA GLY A 177 -6.99 33.54 12.28
C GLY A 177 -6.15 33.43 13.55
N VAL A 178 -6.77 33.11 14.69
CA VAL A 178 -6.07 32.80 15.95
C VAL A 178 -6.11 31.29 16.19
N VAL A 179 -4.94 30.68 16.26
CA VAL A 179 -4.80 29.27 16.64
C VAL A 179 -4.91 29.17 18.16
N THR A 180 -5.88 28.38 18.64
CA THR A 180 -6.10 28.10 20.05
C THR A 180 -6.07 26.59 20.28
N SER A 181 -5.46 26.14 21.38
CA SER A 181 -5.44 24.72 21.74
C SER A 181 -6.60 24.40 22.67
N VAL A 182 -7.47 23.48 22.28
CA VAL A 182 -8.62 23.01 23.05
C VAL A 182 -8.45 21.53 23.44
N ILE A 183 -9.06 21.14 24.56
CA ILE A 183 -9.15 19.73 24.94
C ILE A 183 -10.51 19.21 24.48
N GLU A 184 -10.49 18.20 23.63
CA GLU A 184 -11.66 17.41 23.27
C GLU A 184 -11.57 16.03 23.94
N THR A 185 -12.68 15.32 24.07
CA THR A 185 -12.67 13.94 24.58
C THR A 185 -12.97 12.99 23.45
N THR A 186 -12.18 11.93 23.33
CA THR A 186 -12.42 10.86 22.36
C THR A 186 -12.54 9.51 23.06
N THR A 187 -13.30 8.61 22.44
CA THR A 187 -13.45 7.23 22.90
C THR A 187 -12.77 6.32 21.87
N TYR A 188 -11.81 5.54 22.33
CA TYR A 188 -10.98 4.69 21.50
C TYR A 188 -11.09 3.24 21.97
N VAL A 189 -11.41 2.34 21.05
CA VAL A 189 -11.47 0.90 21.35
C VAL A 189 -10.07 0.33 21.21
N CYS A 190 -9.51 -0.15 22.32
CA CYS A 190 -8.26 -0.88 22.40
C CYS A 190 -8.56 -2.38 22.32
N PRO A 191 -8.41 -3.04 21.16
CA PRO A 191 -8.89 -4.41 20.96
C PRO A 191 -8.03 -5.49 21.65
N SER A 192 -6.86 -5.14 22.18
CA SER A 192 -5.95 -6.10 22.81
C SER A 192 -5.12 -5.43 23.91
N ALA A 193 -4.34 -6.24 24.62
CA ALA A 193 -3.28 -5.72 25.45
C ALA A 193 -2.28 -4.95 24.58
N GLY A 194 -1.82 -3.79 25.01
CA GLY A 194 -0.86 -2.97 24.27
C GLY A 194 -0.81 -1.53 24.73
N THR A 195 0.21 -0.82 24.25
CA THR A 195 0.32 0.62 24.41
C THR A 195 -0.29 1.31 23.19
N TYR A 196 -1.26 2.18 23.41
CA TYR A 196 -1.98 2.92 22.37
C TYR A 196 -1.68 4.41 22.50
N THR A 197 -1.38 5.08 21.40
CA THR A 197 -1.33 6.54 21.33
C THR A 197 -2.59 7.04 20.65
N ILE A 198 -3.48 7.66 21.42
CA ILE A 198 -4.81 8.08 21.00
C ILE A 198 -4.75 9.55 20.52
N ALA A 199 -5.31 9.81 19.33
CA ALA A 199 -5.35 11.11 18.68
C ALA A 199 -3.98 11.81 18.55
N PRO A 200 -2.97 11.18 17.92
CA PRO A 200 -1.70 11.83 17.66
C PRO A 200 -1.84 12.92 16.58
N ILE A 201 -0.92 13.88 16.61
CA ILE A 201 -0.83 15.00 15.67
C ILE A 201 0.23 14.66 14.63
N THR A 202 -0.08 14.85 13.35
CA THR A 202 0.89 14.66 12.25
C THR A 202 1.22 16.01 11.63
N LYS A 203 2.50 16.34 11.52
CA LYS A 203 3.01 17.58 10.93
C LYS A 203 4.10 17.29 9.91
N THR A 204 4.03 17.95 8.76
CA THR A 204 5.04 17.84 7.69
C THR A 204 5.90 19.10 7.70
N CYS A 205 7.21 18.91 7.68
CA CYS A 205 8.21 19.98 7.66
C CYS A 205 9.10 19.82 6.43
N GLU A 206 9.35 20.92 5.72
CA GLU A 206 10.20 20.92 4.51
C GLU A 206 11.70 20.95 4.86
N GLU A 207 12.04 21.48 6.04
CA GLU A 207 13.40 21.60 6.56
C GLU A 207 13.42 21.22 8.05
N GLU A 208 14.63 21.04 8.61
CA GLU A 208 14.79 20.77 10.04
C GLU A 208 14.22 21.94 10.87
N THR A 209 13.30 21.64 11.79
CA THR A 209 12.63 22.67 12.59
C THR A 209 12.23 22.15 13.97
N VAL A 210 11.88 23.07 14.87
CA VAL A 210 11.32 22.74 16.19
C VAL A 210 9.80 22.89 16.09
N ILE A 211 9.08 21.80 16.30
CA ILE A 211 7.62 21.81 16.35
C ILE A 211 7.19 21.99 17.79
N VAL A 212 6.32 22.98 18.01
CA VAL A 212 5.51 23.09 19.23
C VAL A 212 4.18 22.39 18.98
N TYR A 213 3.75 21.52 19.90
CA TYR A 213 2.45 20.83 19.84
C TYR A 213 1.81 20.77 21.24
N PRO A 214 0.48 20.87 21.34
CA PRO A 214 -0.19 20.85 22.64
C PRO A 214 -0.36 19.43 23.17
N VAL A 215 -0.22 19.26 24.48
CA VAL A 215 -0.43 18.00 25.21
C VAL A 215 -1.39 18.26 26.37
N PRO A 216 -2.37 17.38 26.63
CA PRO A 216 -3.26 17.51 27.78
C PRO A 216 -2.50 17.17 29.07
N THR A 217 -2.37 18.16 29.96
CA THR A 217 -1.68 18.00 31.25
C THR A 217 -2.66 18.19 32.40
N SER A 218 -2.77 17.19 33.26
CA SER A 218 -3.65 17.19 34.43
C SER A 218 -2.91 17.65 35.68
N TYR A 219 -3.47 18.63 36.37
CA TYR A 219 -2.99 19.14 37.64
C TYR A 219 -3.94 18.73 38.75
N ALA A 220 -3.42 18.04 39.76
CA ALA A 220 -4.16 17.74 40.99
C ALA A 220 -4.22 18.99 41.90
N PRO A 221 -5.21 19.07 42.81
CA PRO A 221 -5.27 20.12 43.81
C PRO A 221 -4.00 20.15 44.64
N GLY A 222 -3.40 21.32 44.80
CA GLY A 222 -2.14 21.48 45.51
C GLY A 222 -1.45 22.80 45.22
N THR A 223 -0.39 23.04 45.98
CA THR A 223 0.47 24.21 45.80
C THR A 223 1.69 23.82 44.95
N TYR A 224 1.86 24.50 43.84
CA TYR A 224 2.94 24.35 42.89
C TYR A 224 3.93 25.50 43.09
N THR A 225 5.20 25.15 43.27
CA THR A 225 6.29 26.09 43.53
C THR A 225 7.37 25.90 42.48
N ALA A 226 7.71 26.99 41.79
CA ALA A 226 8.93 27.12 41.00
C ALA A 226 9.97 27.80 41.91
N PRO A 227 11.02 27.10 42.38
CA PRO A 227 12.05 27.72 43.21
C PRO A 227 12.88 28.72 42.40
N GLU A 228 13.53 29.67 43.08
CA GLU A 228 14.49 30.56 42.43
C GLU A 228 15.63 29.72 41.82
N GLN A 229 16.00 30.02 40.57
CA GLN A 229 17.04 29.30 39.84
C GLN A 229 18.07 30.26 39.25
N VAL A 230 19.35 29.91 39.41
CA VAL A 230 20.47 30.62 38.78
C VAL A 230 21.02 29.72 37.68
N VAL A 231 20.93 30.15 36.43
CA VAL A 231 21.32 29.35 35.24
C VAL A 231 22.47 30.06 34.51
N THR A 232 23.56 29.34 34.30
CA THR A 232 24.66 29.80 33.45
C THR A 232 24.44 29.31 32.03
N VAL A 233 24.20 30.25 31.12
CA VAL A 233 23.94 30.04 29.70
C VAL A 233 25.23 30.28 28.91
N THR A 234 25.65 29.31 28.11
CA THR A 234 26.86 29.39 27.28
C THR A 234 26.59 29.66 25.80
N GLU A 235 25.32 29.71 25.40
CA GLU A 235 24.88 29.82 24.01
C GLU A 235 24.02 31.10 23.81
N THR A 236 24.06 31.69 22.62
CA THR A 236 23.19 32.81 22.23
C THR A 236 21.77 32.32 21.95
N ASP A 237 20.77 33.13 22.28
CA ASP A 237 19.33 32.84 22.08
C ASP A 237 18.81 31.57 22.80
N TYR A 238 19.38 31.26 23.96
CA TYR A 238 18.91 30.16 24.80
C TYR A 238 17.58 30.50 25.48
N VAL A 239 16.66 29.55 25.52
CA VAL A 239 15.36 29.68 26.21
C VAL A 239 15.36 28.80 27.44
N TYR A 240 15.25 29.41 28.62
CA TYR A 240 15.07 28.68 29.87
C TYR A 240 13.58 28.55 30.17
N VAL A 241 13.13 27.32 30.43
CA VAL A 241 11.75 27.00 30.82
C VAL A 241 11.76 26.59 32.28
N CYS A 242 11.07 27.35 33.15
CA CYS A 242 11.05 27.07 34.59
C CYS A 242 9.99 26.00 34.93
N PRO A 243 10.38 24.81 35.44
CA PRO A 243 9.41 23.78 35.79
C PRO A 243 8.79 24.07 37.16
N TYR A 244 7.46 24.08 37.24
CA TYR A 244 6.74 24.06 38.51
C TYR A 244 6.85 22.67 39.16
N SER A 245 7.10 22.62 40.47
CA SER A 245 7.11 21.37 41.25
C SER A 245 6.05 21.39 42.35
N GLN A 246 5.38 20.27 42.59
CA GLN A 246 4.34 20.19 43.64
C GLN A 246 5.00 20.04 45.01
N SER A 247 4.74 20.98 45.91
CA SER A 247 5.24 20.90 47.30
C SER A 247 4.47 19.83 48.08
N GLY A 248 5.18 18.82 48.61
CA GLY A 248 4.62 17.86 49.59
C GLY A 248 4.48 16.39 49.15
N VAL A 249 4.99 15.99 47.97
CA VAL A 249 5.09 14.57 47.55
C VAL A 249 6.57 14.21 47.37
N PRO A 250 7.07 13.07 47.89
CA PRO A 250 8.47 12.69 47.70
C PRO A 250 8.78 12.45 46.22
N ALA A 251 9.99 12.82 45.81
CA ALA A 251 10.50 12.66 44.45
C ALA A 251 10.16 11.26 43.89
N THR A 252 9.58 11.23 42.70
CA THR A 252 9.37 9.99 41.94
C THR A 252 10.72 9.32 41.72
N THR A 253 10.92 8.19 42.38
CA THR A 253 12.00 7.26 42.10
C THR A 253 11.77 6.70 40.69
N LYS A 254 12.78 6.83 39.81
CA LYS A 254 12.76 6.16 38.50
C LYS A 254 12.51 4.67 38.70
N ALA A 255 11.59 4.10 37.93
CA ALA A 255 11.41 2.67 37.82
C ALA A 255 12.73 1.99 37.40
N PRO A 256 13.05 0.78 37.92
CA PRO A 256 14.34 0.13 37.67
C PRO A 256 14.55 -0.17 36.18
N GLU A 257 15.74 0.20 35.70
CA GLU A 257 16.22 -0.06 34.34
C GLU A 257 16.36 -1.58 34.13
N ALA A 258 15.77 -2.09 33.05
CA ALA A 258 15.93 -3.48 32.63
C ALA A 258 17.41 -3.77 32.30
N PRO A 259 17.94 -4.99 32.56
CA PRO A 259 19.35 -5.29 32.32
C PRO A 259 19.70 -5.14 30.84
N LYS A 260 20.71 -4.31 30.56
CA LYS A 260 21.30 -4.13 29.24
C LYS A 260 21.85 -5.48 28.71
N PRO A 261 21.59 -5.86 27.45
CA PRO A 261 22.24 -7.02 26.84
C PRO A 261 23.76 -6.84 26.84
N GLN A 262 24.46 -7.80 27.43
CA GLN A 262 25.92 -7.88 27.38
C GLN A 262 26.36 -8.18 25.94
N PRO A 263 27.40 -7.51 25.40
CA PRO A 263 27.97 -7.89 24.11
C PRO A 263 28.53 -9.32 24.17
N PRO A 264 28.47 -10.09 23.07
CA PRO A 264 29.01 -11.46 23.04
C PRO A 264 30.50 -11.46 23.39
N LYS A 265 30.91 -12.38 24.26
CA LYS A 265 32.32 -12.66 24.57
C LYS A 265 33.03 -13.11 23.28
N GLU A 266 33.93 -12.27 22.79
CA GLU A 266 34.91 -12.63 21.77
C GLU A 266 35.90 -13.66 22.31
N THR A 267 35.87 -14.87 21.76
CA THR A 267 36.97 -15.82 21.84
C THR A 267 37.97 -15.54 20.72
N LYS A 268 39.16 -15.07 21.08
CA LYS A 268 40.30 -14.88 20.18
C LYS A 268 40.86 -16.22 19.69
N PRO A 269 41.20 -16.34 18.40
CA PRO A 269 42.36 -17.11 17.97
C PRO A 269 43.56 -16.18 17.72
N VAL A 270 44.72 -16.67 18.11
CA VAL A 270 46.04 -16.04 18.01
C VAL A 270 46.52 -16.06 16.55
N TYR A 271 46.89 -14.89 16.01
CA TYR A 271 47.85 -14.79 14.91
C TYR A 271 48.66 -13.49 15.06
N GLU A 272 49.99 -13.63 15.04
CA GLU A 272 50.97 -12.55 15.23
C GLU A 272 51.12 -11.67 13.97
N ALA A 273 51.26 -10.37 14.20
CA ALA A 273 51.67 -9.40 13.17
C ALA A 273 53.17 -9.08 13.29
N PRO A 274 53.93 -8.99 12.18
CA PRO A 274 55.21 -8.30 12.16
C PRO A 274 55.08 -6.80 11.89
N LYS A 275 56.07 -6.07 12.42
CA LYS A 275 56.18 -4.62 12.64
C LYS A 275 56.24 -3.73 11.38
N SER A 276 55.99 -2.46 11.65
CA SER A 276 55.93 -1.24 10.82
C SER A 276 57.29 -0.54 10.55
N GLN A 277 57.41 0.11 9.38
CA GLN A 277 57.83 1.52 9.07
C GLN A 277 58.30 1.67 7.59
N PRO A 278 58.44 2.90 7.01
CA PRO A 278 57.70 4.16 7.20
C PRO A 278 57.21 4.85 5.89
N GLU A 279 56.15 5.65 6.03
CA GLU A 279 55.89 7.02 5.52
C GLU A 279 56.53 7.53 4.21
N VAL A 280 55.69 7.88 3.20
CA VAL A 280 55.94 8.98 2.25
C VAL A 280 54.62 9.71 1.90
N THR A 281 54.77 11.02 1.78
CA THR A 281 53.89 12.18 1.61
C THR A 281 52.71 12.17 0.62
N LYS A 282 51.70 12.90 1.10
CA LYS A 282 50.51 13.54 0.50
C LYS A 282 50.71 14.19 -0.88
N GLN A 283 49.77 13.97 -1.81
CA GLN A 283 49.50 14.89 -2.94
C GLN A 283 48.00 15.01 -3.24
N GLU A 284 47.60 16.25 -3.53
CA GLU A 284 46.25 16.77 -3.76
C GLU A 284 45.62 16.35 -5.10
N GLN A 285 44.29 16.36 -5.08
CA GLN A 285 43.38 16.16 -6.20
C GLN A 285 42.98 17.51 -6.81
N PRO A 286 43.01 17.70 -8.15
CA PRO A 286 42.55 18.94 -8.77
C PRO A 286 41.04 18.95 -9.08
N THR A 287 40.49 20.15 -8.95
CA THR A 287 39.10 20.57 -9.11
C THR A 287 38.66 20.75 -10.57
N LYS A 288 37.34 20.66 -10.78
CA LYS A 288 36.58 20.91 -12.03
C LYS A 288 36.82 22.33 -12.61
N PRO A 289 36.74 22.52 -13.94
CA PRO A 289 36.45 23.82 -14.53
C PRO A 289 34.96 24.01 -14.84
N ILE A 290 34.48 25.19 -14.45
CA ILE A 290 33.25 25.87 -14.89
C ILE A 290 33.46 26.38 -16.32
N TYR A 291 32.43 26.33 -17.16
CA TYR A 291 32.44 27.03 -18.46
C TYR A 291 31.18 27.88 -18.62
N GLU A 292 31.40 29.17 -18.88
CA GLU A 292 30.41 30.22 -19.11
C GLU A 292 29.93 30.26 -20.57
N ALA A 293 28.74 30.83 -20.76
CA ALA A 293 28.09 31.06 -22.04
C ALA A 293 28.77 32.18 -22.88
N PRO A 294 28.58 32.15 -24.20
CA PRO A 294 28.49 33.40 -24.95
C PRO A 294 27.25 33.49 -25.85
N SER A 295 26.61 34.66 -25.77
CA SER A 295 25.53 35.15 -26.62
C SER A 295 26.09 35.75 -27.92
N LYS A 296 25.40 35.56 -29.06
CA LYS A 296 25.40 36.46 -30.22
C LYS A 296 24.25 36.11 -31.21
N VAL A 297 23.50 37.16 -31.56
CA VAL A 297 22.45 37.28 -32.60
C VAL A 297 23.11 37.97 -33.82
N PRO A 298 22.83 37.65 -35.11
CA PRO A 298 21.67 38.16 -35.90
C PRO A 298 21.19 37.15 -36.99
N GLU A 299 20.15 37.28 -37.83
CA GLU A 299 19.06 38.20 -38.13
C GLU A 299 18.03 37.42 -38.99
N THR A 300 16.77 37.87 -38.95
CA THR A 300 15.60 37.72 -39.86
C THR A 300 15.65 36.87 -41.15
N THR A 301 14.56 36.10 -41.41
CA THR A 301 13.63 36.29 -42.56
C THR A 301 12.41 35.33 -42.56
N LYS A 302 11.22 35.95 -42.65
CA LYS A 302 9.94 35.61 -43.31
C LYS A 302 9.25 34.24 -43.11
N ALA A 303 8.05 34.32 -42.52
CA ALA A 303 6.99 33.31 -42.53
C ALA A 303 6.14 33.35 -43.81
N PRO A 304 5.51 32.23 -44.21
CA PRO A 304 4.26 32.25 -44.96
C PRO A 304 3.05 31.98 -44.06
N VAL A 305 2.07 32.86 -44.20
CA VAL A 305 0.70 32.78 -43.72
C VAL A 305 -0.06 31.76 -44.57
N TYR A 306 -0.87 30.89 -43.96
CA TYR A 306 -1.98 30.25 -44.65
C TYR A 306 -3.25 30.25 -43.81
N SER A 307 -4.32 30.60 -44.52
CA SER A 307 -5.64 31.04 -44.12
C SER A 307 -6.64 29.89 -43.95
N VAL A 308 -7.57 30.10 -43.02
CA VAL A 308 -8.78 29.30 -42.79
C VAL A 308 -9.78 29.53 -43.95
N PRO A 309 -10.43 28.49 -44.51
CA PRO A 309 -11.63 28.69 -45.32
C PRO A 309 -12.91 28.42 -44.54
N GLU A 310 -13.88 29.32 -44.78
CA GLU A 310 -15.24 29.35 -44.26
C GLU A 310 -16.15 28.24 -44.82
N THR A 311 -17.14 27.91 -43.99
CA THR A 311 -18.42 27.25 -44.28
C THR A 311 -19.11 27.70 -45.58
N PRO A 312 -19.75 26.77 -46.32
CA PRO A 312 -20.90 27.08 -47.16
C PRO A 312 -22.22 26.58 -46.57
N ALA A 313 -23.26 27.34 -46.88
CA ALA A 313 -24.61 27.21 -46.39
C ALA A 313 -25.43 26.07 -47.01
N SER A 314 -26.39 25.62 -46.19
CA SER A 314 -27.59 24.82 -46.42
C SER A 314 -28.20 24.83 -47.83
N THR A 315 -28.40 23.62 -48.37
CA THR A 315 -29.54 23.29 -49.24
C THR A 315 -30.15 21.95 -48.83
N LYS A 316 -31.48 21.92 -48.68
CA LYS A 316 -32.31 20.77 -48.31
C LYS A 316 -32.51 19.82 -49.50
N PRO A 317 -32.47 18.50 -49.31
CA PRO A 317 -33.32 17.60 -50.08
C PRO A 317 -34.27 16.77 -49.20
N ALA A 318 -35.21 16.13 -49.89
CA ALA A 318 -36.47 15.58 -49.41
C ALA A 318 -36.37 14.40 -48.43
N TYR A 319 -37.42 14.26 -47.63
CA TYR A 319 -37.64 13.24 -46.61
C TYR A 319 -37.95 11.88 -47.28
N GLU A 320 -37.02 10.93 -47.24
CA GLU A 320 -37.30 9.51 -47.45
C GLU A 320 -37.30 8.75 -46.12
N LYS A 321 -38.28 7.87 -45.99
CA LYS A 321 -38.65 7.09 -44.81
C LYS A 321 -37.50 6.16 -44.37
N PRO A 322 -37.12 6.09 -43.08
CA PRO A 322 -36.04 5.21 -42.63
C PRO A 322 -36.40 3.73 -42.79
N SER A 323 -35.56 2.98 -43.51
CA SER A 323 -35.52 1.52 -43.47
C SER A 323 -34.83 1.06 -42.18
N GLU A 324 -35.40 0.05 -41.55
CA GLU A 324 -34.98 -0.56 -40.29
C GLU A 324 -33.52 -1.04 -40.35
N ALA A 325 -32.68 -0.58 -39.41
CA ALA A 325 -31.30 -1.04 -39.27
C ALA A 325 -31.25 -2.48 -38.75
N PRO A 326 -30.35 -3.36 -39.26
CA PRO A 326 -30.22 -4.71 -38.77
C PRO A 326 -29.71 -4.69 -37.32
N LYS A 327 -30.44 -5.39 -36.43
CA LYS A 327 -30.13 -5.52 -35.01
C LYS A 327 -28.68 -6.02 -34.82
N SER A 328 -27.90 -5.22 -34.09
CA SER A 328 -26.59 -5.60 -33.57
C SER A 328 -26.73 -6.91 -32.78
N LYS A 329 -26.03 -7.95 -33.24
CA LYS A 329 -25.91 -9.20 -32.50
C LYS A 329 -24.90 -8.96 -31.38
N THR A 330 -25.38 -8.95 -30.14
CA THR A 330 -24.52 -9.03 -28.95
C THR A 330 -23.56 -10.20 -29.11
N PRO A 331 -22.23 -10.02 -28.98
CA PRO A 331 -21.29 -11.12 -29.00
C PRO A 331 -21.67 -12.11 -27.89
N LYS A 332 -21.86 -13.39 -28.25
CA LYS A 332 -22.08 -14.44 -27.25
C LYS A 332 -20.78 -14.65 -26.50
N LYS A 333 -20.85 -14.62 -25.17
CA LYS A 333 -19.78 -15.03 -24.24
C LYS A 333 -19.21 -16.40 -24.67
N PRO A 334 -17.89 -16.62 -24.61
CA PRO A 334 -17.28 -17.90 -24.96
C PRO A 334 -17.98 -19.04 -24.22
N SER A 335 -18.33 -20.10 -24.95
CA SER A 335 -19.06 -21.25 -24.40
C SER A 335 -18.25 -22.11 -23.42
N ASN A 336 -16.95 -21.83 -23.27
CA ASN A 336 -16.07 -22.52 -22.34
C ASN A 336 -15.09 -21.50 -21.71
N PRO A 337 -15.13 -21.24 -20.39
CA PRO A 337 -14.35 -20.19 -19.71
C PRO A 337 -12.85 -20.52 -19.57
N GLY A 338 -12.27 -21.27 -20.51
CA GLY A 338 -10.85 -21.60 -20.55
C GLY A 338 -10.40 -22.76 -19.66
N ASN A 339 -11.31 -23.38 -18.88
CA ASN A 339 -10.99 -24.43 -17.90
C ASN A 339 -9.77 -24.04 -17.04
N LEU A 340 -9.84 -22.87 -16.41
CA LEU A 340 -8.77 -22.29 -15.60
C LEU A 340 -8.70 -22.98 -14.23
N LYS A 341 -8.40 -24.28 -14.26
CA LYS A 341 -8.30 -25.13 -13.08
C LYS A 341 -7.19 -26.16 -13.31
N GLY A 342 -6.25 -26.24 -12.37
CA GLY A 342 -5.18 -27.22 -12.39
C GLY A 342 -5.68 -28.64 -12.15
N GLY A 343 -4.98 -29.61 -12.76
CA GLY A 343 -5.18 -31.05 -12.53
C GLY A 343 -4.50 -31.61 -11.28
N ASN A 344 -3.85 -30.78 -10.47
CA ASN A 344 -3.17 -31.12 -9.21
C ASN A 344 -3.37 -29.96 -8.20
N ASP A 345 -2.60 -29.98 -7.11
CA ASP A 345 -2.70 -28.99 -6.02
C ASP A 345 -2.00 -27.65 -6.30
N HIS A 346 -1.59 -27.37 -7.55
CA HIS A 346 -1.06 -26.07 -7.95
C HIS A 346 -1.21 -25.83 -9.46
N TYR A 347 -1.97 -24.79 -9.83
CA TYR A 347 -2.27 -24.54 -11.23
C TYR A 347 -1.09 -23.90 -11.98
N GLY A 348 -0.70 -22.70 -11.55
CA GLY A 348 0.29 -21.91 -12.26
C GLY A 348 1.28 -21.20 -11.37
N ILE A 349 2.26 -20.56 -11.99
CA ILE A 349 3.24 -19.71 -11.30
C ILE A 349 3.59 -18.50 -12.15
N THR A 350 3.85 -17.37 -11.51
CA THR A 350 4.37 -16.20 -12.21
C THR A 350 5.83 -16.43 -12.56
N TYR A 351 6.16 -16.09 -13.80
CA TYR A 351 7.50 -16.25 -14.33
C TYR A 351 7.92 -14.96 -15.01
N THR A 352 9.09 -14.47 -14.62
CA THR A 352 9.74 -13.35 -15.27
C THR A 352 11.11 -13.81 -15.78
N PRO A 353 11.46 -13.55 -17.04
CA PRO A 353 12.75 -13.95 -17.60
C PRO A 353 13.87 -12.97 -17.19
N TYR A 354 13.88 -12.52 -15.93
CA TYR A 354 14.95 -11.69 -15.39
C TYR A 354 15.89 -12.50 -14.51
N VAL A 355 17.18 -12.17 -14.58
CA VAL A 355 18.18 -12.70 -13.66
C VAL A 355 17.92 -12.09 -12.28
N ALA A 356 17.53 -12.94 -11.33
CA ALA A 356 17.17 -12.61 -9.94
C ALA A 356 18.06 -11.53 -9.28
N SER A 357 19.37 -11.61 -9.46
CA SER A 357 20.32 -10.69 -8.81
C SER A 357 20.51 -9.34 -9.52
N THR A 358 20.16 -9.23 -10.80
CA THR A 358 20.52 -8.04 -11.61
C THR A 358 19.36 -7.40 -12.35
N GLY A 359 18.22 -8.08 -12.49
CA GLY A 359 17.10 -7.59 -13.29
C GLY A 359 17.37 -7.55 -14.80
N LYS A 360 18.47 -8.15 -15.27
CA LYS A 360 18.78 -8.27 -16.71
C LYS A 360 18.00 -9.43 -17.32
N CYS A 361 17.71 -9.35 -18.62
CA CYS A 361 17.07 -10.44 -19.34
C CYS A 361 17.92 -11.72 -19.30
N LYS A 362 17.29 -12.85 -19.02
CA LYS A 362 17.85 -14.19 -19.15
C LYS A 362 18.03 -14.55 -20.62
N GLY A 363 19.04 -15.35 -20.92
CA GLY A 363 19.22 -15.92 -22.26
C GLY A 363 18.28 -17.11 -22.49
N ALA A 364 18.04 -17.47 -23.75
CA ALA A 364 17.13 -18.56 -24.12
C ALA A 364 17.43 -19.90 -23.40
N ASP A 365 18.71 -20.27 -23.24
CA ASP A 365 19.10 -21.50 -22.54
C ASP A 365 18.78 -21.48 -21.03
N GLN A 366 18.77 -20.30 -20.40
CA GLN A 366 18.36 -20.16 -19.00
C GLN A 366 16.85 -20.27 -18.89
N VAL A 367 16.12 -19.58 -19.77
CA VAL A 367 14.66 -19.66 -19.86
C VAL A 367 14.20 -21.11 -20.09
N ASP A 368 14.83 -21.84 -21.02
CA ASP A 368 14.48 -23.24 -21.29
C ASP A 368 14.64 -24.14 -20.05
N LYS A 369 15.71 -23.94 -19.27
CA LYS A 369 15.95 -24.68 -18.02
C LYS A 369 14.93 -24.33 -16.94
N ASP A 370 14.59 -23.05 -16.80
CA ASP A 370 13.61 -22.61 -15.82
C ASP A 370 12.23 -23.20 -16.12
N ILE A 371 11.80 -23.13 -17.38
CA ILE A 371 10.51 -23.72 -17.81
C ILE A 371 10.52 -25.25 -17.67
N ALA A 372 11.65 -25.92 -17.95
CA ALA A 372 11.79 -27.35 -17.69
C ALA A 372 11.62 -27.69 -16.20
N ALA A 373 12.28 -26.93 -15.31
CA ALA A 373 12.18 -27.11 -13.87
C ALA A 373 10.74 -26.86 -13.35
N LEU A 374 10.06 -25.86 -13.90
CA LEU A 374 8.64 -25.62 -13.59
C LEU A 374 7.75 -26.80 -14.03
N LYS A 375 8.04 -27.41 -15.18
CA LYS A 375 7.31 -28.59 -15.64
C LYS A 375 7.54 -29.78 -14.73
N GLU A 376 8.79 -30.02 -14.35
CA GLU A 376 9.17 -31.08 -13.41
C GLU A 376 8.52 -30.90 -12.04
N ALA A 377 8.38 -29.65 -11.59
CA ALA A 377 7.68 -29.31 -10.35
C ALA A 377 6.15 -29.49 -10.41
N GLY A 378 5.58 -29.77 -11.60
CA GLY A 378 4.16 -30.06 -11.78
C GLY A 378 3.30 -28.87 -12.22
N PHE A 379 3.90 -27.71 -12.52
CA PHE A 379 3.15 -26.57 -13.02
C PHE A 379 2.61 -26.82 -14.43
N GLN A 380 1.38 -26.36 -14.65
CA GLN A 380 0.67 -26.54 -15.91
C GLN A 380 0.71 -25.28 -16.76
N ILE A 381 0.82 -24.12 -16.10
CA ILE A 381 0.78 -22.82 -16.74
C ILE A 381 1.78 -21.87 -16.09
N ILE A 382 2.41 -21.00 -16.89
CA ILE A 382 3.11 -19.83 -16.37
C ILE A 382 2.32 -18.57 -16.65
N ARG A 383 2.47 -17.55 -15.79
CA ARG A 383 1.98 -16.21 -16.06
C ARG A 383 3.12 -15.26 -16.35
N SER A 384 3.11 -14.66 -17.54
CA SER A 384 3.97 -13.53 -17.89
C SER A 384 3.18 -12.22 -17.84
N TYR A 385 3.87 -11.14 -17.47
CA TYR A 385 3.27 -9.81 -17.29
C TYR A 385 3.27 -8.97 -18.55
N SER A 386 4.27 -9.14 -19.43
CA SER A 386 4.46 -8.37 -20.65
C SER A 386 5.22 -9.20 -21.69
N THR A 387 5.55 -8.56 -22.83
CA THR A 387 6.44 -9.12 -23.85
C THR A 387 7.92 -8.79 -23.59
N ASP A 388 8.27 -8.23 -22.43
CA ASP A 388 9.65 -7.84 -22.11
C ASP A 388 10.60 -9.04 -22.14
N CYS A 389 11.89 -8.76 -22.38
CA CYS A 389 12.96 -9.76 -22.36
C CYS A 389 12.69 -10.95 -23.28
N ASP A 390 12.29 -10.64 -24.51
CA ASP A 390 12.11 -11.61 -25.58
C ASP A 390 11.17 -12.76 -25.15
N THR A 391 10.11 -12.42 -24.38
CA THR A 391 9.18 -13.42 -23.82
C THR A 391 8.54 -14.26 -24.94
N LEU A 392 8.20 -13.64 -26.07
CA LEU A 392 7.56 -14.33 -27.19
C LEU A 392 8.55 -15.20 -27.99
N GLU A 393 9.82 -14.84 -27.98
CA GLU A 393 10.90 -15.49 -28.71
C GLU A 393 11.60 -16.58 -27.89
N THR A 394 11.56 -16.50 -26.55
CA THR A 394 12.28 -17.41 -25.65
C THR A 394 11.35 -18.20 -24.73
N VAL A 395 10.45 -17.53 -24.01
CA VAL A 395 9.57 -18.18 -23.02
C VAL A 395 8.48 -18.99 -23.71
N ALA A 396 7.83 -18.42 -24.72
CA ALA A 396 6.76 -19.10 -25.45
C ALA A 396 7.22 -20.40 -26.14
N PRO A 397 8.35 -20.43 -26.89
CA PRO A 397 8.87 -21.68 -27.45
C PRO A 397 9.28 -22.69 -26.38
N ALA A 398 9.87 -22.26 -25.26
CA ALA A 398 10.20 -23.14 -24.14
C ALA A 398 8.93 -23.76 -23.53
N CYS A 399 7.88 -22.96 -23.31
CA CYS A 399 6.58 -23.44 -22.83
C CYS A 399 5.99 -24.49 -23.79
N LYS A 400 6.03 -24.23 -25.11
CA LYS A 400 5.60 -25.19 -26.14
C LYS A 400 6.36 -26.51 -26.04
N LYS A 401 7.68 -26.43 -25.94
CA LYS A 401 8.59 -27.57 -25.89
C LYS A 401 8.31 -28.47 -24.68
N HIS A 402 8.05 -27.88 -23.51
CA HIS A 402 7.85 -28.62 -22.25
C HIS A 402 6.38 -28.93 -21.94
N GLY A 403 5.44 -28.50 -22.80
CA GLY A 403 4.02 -28.72 -22.59
C GLY A 403 3.48 -27.96 -21.37
N ILE A 404 3.87 -26.69 -21.26
CA ILE A 404 3.34 -25.71 -20.32
C ILE A 404 2.57 -24.68 -21.14
N ASP A 405 1.39 -24.30 -20.66
CA ASP A 405 0.58 -23.25 -21.26
C ASP A 405 0.95 -21.86 -20.70
N MET A 406 0.39 -20.78 -21.26
CA MET A 406 0.66 -19.41 -20.82
C MET A 406 -0.60 -18.62 -20.45
N ILE A 407 -0.50 -17.87 -19.36
CA ILE A 407 -1.26 -16.63 -19.14
C ILE A 407 -0.36 -15.49 -19.62
N VAL A 408 -0.85 -14.70 -20.57
CA VAL A 408 -0.10 -13.57 -21.13
C VAL A 408 -0.66 -12.24 -20.65
N GLY A 409 0.18 -11.21 -20.60
CA GLY A 409 -0.17 -9.91 -20.05
C GLY A 409 0.19 -8.75 -20.97
N VAL A 410 -0.68 -7.75 -21.02
CA VAL A 410 -0.30 -6.37 -21.42
C VAL A 410 -0.08 -5.57 -20.14
N PHE A 411 1.17 -5.21 -19.87
CA PHE A 411 1.54 -4.45 -18.69
C PHE A 411 1.31 -2.95 -18.90
N VAL A 412 0.65 -2.31 -17.93
CA VAL A 412 0.36 -0.87 -17.93
C VAL A 412 1.19 -0.18 -16.86
N LYS A 413 1.83 0.94 -17.23
CA LYS A 413 2.69 1.75 -16.35
C LYS A 413 2.09 3.15 -16.18
N ALA A 414 2.73 3.96 -15.34
CA ALA A 414 2.38 5.36 -15.13
C ALA A 414 2.47 6.25 -16.39
N SER A 415 3.13 5.79 -17.47
CA SER A 415 3.28 6.53 -18.73
C SER A 415 1.95 6.73 -19.48
N GLY A 416 0.96 5.87 -19.24
CA GLY A 416 -0.36 5.99 -19.85
C GLY A 416 -1.12 4.66 -19.86
N CYS A 417 -2.43 4.75 -20.06
CA CYS A 417 -3.36 3.62 -20.12
C CYS A 417 -4.19 3.64 -21.41
N THR A 418 -3.54 3.87 -22.54
CA THR A 418 -4.18 3.82 -23.86
C THR A 418 -3.31 3.00 -24.81
N TYR A 419 -3.94 2.42 -25.83
CA TYR A 419 -3.20 1.70 -26.86
C TYR A 419 -2.13 2.57 -27.56
N GLU A 420 -2.32 3.88 -27.65
CA GLU A 420 -1.34 4.80 -28.25
C GLU A 420 -0.11 5.07 -27.35
N THR A 421 -0.12 4.59 -26.09
CA THR A 421 1.06 4.65 -25.22
C THR A 421 2.13 3.72 -25.80
N PRO A 422 3.34 4.20 -26.14
CA PRO A 422 4.32 3.43 -26.93
C PRO A 422 4.65 2.05 -26.36
N GLU A 423 4.78 1.93 -25.03
CA GLU A 423 5.08 0.64 -24.39
C GLU A 423 3.90 -0.34 -24.44
N ILE A 424 2.66 0.16 -24.40
CA ILE A 424 1.45 -0.67 -24.53
C ILE A 424 1.28 -1.09 -25.98
N LYS A 425 1.41 -0.13 -26.91
CA LYS A 425 1.32 -0.37 -28.35
C LYS A 425 2.24 -1.50 -28.79
N ALA A 426 3.51 -1.43 -28.37
CA ALA A 426 4.51 -2.43 -28.72
C ALA A 426 4.13 -3.84 -28.24
N GLN A 427 3.61 -3.98 -27.01
CA GLN A 427 3.16 -5.26 -26.49
C GLN A 427 1.96 -5.82 -27.29
N VAL A 428 0.95 -4.98 -27.54
CA VAL A 428 -0.28 -5.37 -28.24
C VAL A 428 0.02 -5.76 -29.69
N ASP A 429 0.83 -4.98 -30.38
CA ASP A 429 1.25 -5.28 -31.75
C ASP A 429 2.07 -6.58 -31.79
N ALA A 430 3.00 -6.78 -30.84
CA ALA A 430 3.81 -8.00 -30.77
C ALA A 430 2.95 -9.26 -30.56
N TYR A 431 1.92 -9.21 -29.70
CA TYR A 431 0.98 -10.33 -29.56
C TYR A 431 0.19 -10.58 -30.85
N ALA A 432 -0.32 -9.52 -31.47
CA ALA A 432 -1.09 -9.63 -32.71
C ALA A 432 -0.25 -10.22 -33.86
N GLU A 433 1.04 -9.90 -33.93
CA GLU A 433 1.99 -10.46 -34.88
C GLU A 433 2.39 -11.90 -34.55
N TRP A 434 2.63 -12.21 -33.26
CA TRP A 434 3.05 -13.54 -32.80
C TRP A 434 1.97 -14.61 -33.04
N ALA A 435 0.72 -14.30 -32.71
CA ALA A 435 -0.48 -15.07 -33.03
C ALA A 435 -0.45 -16.59 -32.70
N GLN A 436 0.36 -17.03 -31.72
CA GLN A 436 0.38 -18.44 -31.26
C GLN A 436 -0.67 -18.67 -30.16
N TRP A 437 -1.93 -18.50 -30.52
CA TRP A 437 -3.06 -18.53 -29.59
C TRP A 437 -3.34 -19.91 -28.97
N ASP A 438 -2.83 -20.99 -29.57
CA ASP A 438 -2.94 -22.35 -29.04
C ASP A 438 -2.26 -22.52 -27.67
N GLN A 439 -1.25 -21.69 -27.39
CA GLN A 439 -0.49 -21.72 -26.14
C GLN A 439 -1.09 -20.82 -25.04
N VAL A 440 -2.07 -19.98 -25.37
CA VAL A 440 -2.61 -18.96 -24.45
C VAL A 440 -3.92 -19.46 -23.83
N LYS A 441 -3.97 -19.57 -22.50
CA LYS A 441 -5.20 -19.96 -21.76
C LYS A 441 -5.97 -18.79 -21.20
N LEU A 442 -5.28 -17.69 -20.93
CA LEU A 442 -5.89 -16.46 -20.42
C LEU A 442 -5.07 -15.26 -20.87
N PHE A 443 -5.75 -14.21 -21.29
CA PHE A 443 -5.15 -12.94 -21.65
C PHE A 443 -5.51 -11.90 -20.60
N THR A 444 -4.51 -11.39 -19.88
CA THR A 444 -4.64 -10.33 -18.87
C THR A 444 -4.29 -8.97 -19.48
N VAL A 445 -5.10 -7.95 -19.22
CA VAL A 445 -4.83 -6.57 -19.65
C VAL A 445 -4.75 -5.69 -18.41
N GLY A 446 -3.57 -5.13 -18.16
CA GLY A 446 -3.25 -4.43 -16.92
C GLY A 446 -2.91 -5.38 -15.76
N ASN A 447 -2.08 -4.88 -14.85
CA ASN A 447 -1.77 -5.51 -13.57
C ASN A 447 -1.72 -4.44 -12.49
N GLU A 448 -2.68 -4.48 -11.56
CA GLU A 448 -2.91 -3.47 -10.51
C GLU A 448 -2.93 -2.04 -11.09
N ALA A 449 -3.46 -1.87 -12.31
CA ALA A 449 -3.38 -0.62 -13.05
C ALA A 449 -4.36 0.44 -12.51
N ILE A 450 -5.53 0.01 -12.02
CA ILE A 450 -6.50 0.86 -11.33
C ILE A 450 -6.03 1.12 -9.90
N MET A 451 -5.56 0.10 -9.19
CA MET A 451 -4.99 0.25 -7.83
C MET A 451 -3.90 1.32 -7.79
N ASN A 452 -2.98 1.27 -8.75
CA ASN A 452 -1.88 2.23 -8.87
C ASN A 452 -2.27 3.55 -9.55
N LYS A 453 -3.55 3.75 -9.88
CA LYS A 453 -4.09 4.96 -10.53
C LYS A 453 -3.46 5.26 -11.90
N PHE A 454 -2.93 4.24 -12.58
CA PHE A 454 -2.45 4.36 -13.96
C PHE A 454 -3.62 4.40 -14.95
N CYS A 455 -4.72 3.73 -14.61
CA CYS A 455 -5.96 3.71 -15.36
C CYS A 455 -7.15 4.12 -14.49
N SER A 456 -8.10 4.84 -15.06
CA SER A 456 -9.50 4.74 -14.62
C SER A 456 -10.13 3.43 -15.10
N PRO A 457 -11.24 2.97 -14.49
CA PRO A 457 -11.95 1.80 -14.97
C PRO A 457 -12.38 1.90 -16.45
N GLN A 458 -12.77 3.09 -16.91
CA GLN A 458 -13.17 3.34 -18.30
C GLN A 458 -11.98 3.26 -19.26
N GLN A 459 -10.82 3.81 -18.89
CA GLN A 459 -9.60 3.68 -19.70
C GLN A 459 -9.19 2.22 -19.85
N LEU A 460 -9.24 1.45 -18.75
CA LEU A 460 -8.89 0.02 -18.81
C LEU A 460 -9.91 -0.78 -19.64
N LYS A 461 -11.21 -0.46 -19.55
CA LYS A 461 -12.25 -1.03 -20.44
C LYS A 461 -11.95 -0.77 -21.92
N GLU A 462 -11.62 0.47 -22.27
CA GLU A 462 -11.27 0.84 -23.65
C GLU A 462 -10.04 0.08 -24.12
N LEU A 463 -9.01 0.00 -23.27
CA LEU A 463 -7.80 -0.75 -23.59
C LEU A 463 -8.09 -2.25 -23.81
N VAL A 464 -8.86 -2.91 -22.95
CA VAL A 464 -9.27 -4.31 -23.14
C VAL A 464 -10.00 -4.49 -24.47
N THR A 465 -10.88 -3.54 -24.83
CA THR A 465 -11.62 -3.58 -26.10
C THR A 465 -10.67 -3.51 -27.29
N VAL A 466 -9.71 -2.59 -27.27
CA VAL A 466 -8.70 -2.46 -28.34
C VAL A 466 -7.80 -3.71 -28.41
N VAL A 467 -7.40 -4.28 -27.28
CA VAL A 467 -6.61 -5.52 -27.26
C VAL A 467 -7.39 -6.68 -27.89
N LYS A 468 -8.68 -6.81 -27.59
CA LYS A 468 -9.56 -7.82 -28.21
C LYS A 468 -9.67 -7.64 -29.72
N GLU A 469 -9.78 -6.40 -30.21
CA GLU A 469 -9.86 -6.11 -31.64
C GLU A 469 -8.54 -6.44 -32.36
N LYS A 470 -7.40 -6.02 -31.79
CA LYS A 470 -6.07 -6.25 -32.37
C LYS A 470 -5.66 -7.72 -32.32
N CYS A 471 -5.99 -8.41 -31.24
CA CYS A 471 -5.73 -9.83 -31.05
C CYS A 471 -6.94 -10.70 -31.44
N SER A 472 -7.71 -10.30 -32.46
CA SER A 472 -8.98 -10.96 -32.83
C SER A 472 -8.87 -12.45 -33.23
N GLY A 473 -7.66 -12.94 -33.49
CA GLY A 473 -7.40 -14.37 -33.67
C GLY A 473 -7.46 -15.19 -32.37
N TYR A 474 -7.28 -14.55 -31.21
CA TYR A 474 -7.42 -15.19 -29.91
C TYR A 474 -8.90 -15.27 -29.54
N THR A 475 -9.35 -16.49 -29.24
CA THR A 475 -10.75 -16.81 -28.91
C THR A 475 -10.93 -17.30 -27.47
N GLY A 476 -9.86 -17.29 -26.69
CA GLY A 476 -9.88 -17.64 -25.27
C GLY A 476 -10.37 -16.50 -24.38
N PRO A 477 -10.41 -16.71 -23.05
CA PRO A 477 -10.93 -15.73 -22.12
C PRO A 477 -9.98 -14.54 -21.94
N TYR A 478 -10.57 -13.38 -21.65
CA TYR A 478 -9.89 -12.18 -21.19
C TYR A 478 -10.23 -11.86 -19.74
N THR A 479 -9.30 -11.20 -19.04
CA THR A 479 -9.52 -10.58 -17.74
C THR A 479 -8.61 -9.37 -17.54
N ILE A 480 -8.78 -8.67 -16.42
CA ILE A 480 -7.80 -7.72 -15.87
C ILE A 480 -7.21 -8.34 -14.60
N ALA A 481 -6.01 -7.94 -14.19
CA ALA A 481 -5.43 -8.37 -12.91
C ALA A 481 -5.45 -7.21 -11.92
N GLU A 482 -6.38 -7.23 -10.96
CA GLU A 482 -6.49 -6.25 -9.88
C GLU A 482 -6.62 -6.96 -8.53
N THR A 483 -6.44 -6.25 -7.42
CA THR A 483 -6.74 -6.79 -6.08
C THR A 483 -8.26 -6.91 -5.86
N LEU A 484 -8.67 -7.70 -4.86
CA LEU A 484 -10.10 -7.93 -4.60
C LEU A 484 -10.84 -6.64 -4.24
N ASP A 485 -10.24 -5.76 -3.43
CA ASP A 485 -10.84 -4.48 -3.02
C ASP A 485 -11.14 -3.57 -4.23
N ILE A 486 -10.33 -3.64 -5.29
CA ILE A 486 -10.59 -2.94 -6.54
C ILE A 486 -11.77 -3.57 -7.29
N TRP A 487 -11.84 -4.90 -7.36
CA TRP A 487 -12.98 -5.59 -7.95
C TRP A 487 -14.30 -5.32 -7.22
N GLU A 488 -14.28 -5.08 -5.90
CA GLU A 488 -15.46 -4.77 -5.10
C GLU A 488 -16.03 -3.37 -5.37
N ARG A 489 -15.29 -2.47 -6.01
CA ARG A 489 -15.78 -1.13 -6.35
C ARG A 489 -16.85 -1.16 -7.44
N GLU A 490 -17.96 -0.46 -7.22
CA GLU A 490 -19.07 -0.40 -8.18
C GLU A 490 -18.68 0.17 -9.55
N ASP A 491 -17.79 1.16 -9.60
CA ASP A 491 -17.32 1.77 -10.84
C ASP A 491 -16.46 0.82 -11.68
N VAL A 492 -15.70 -0.06 -11.01
CA VAL A 492 -14.94 -1.14 -11.66
C VAL A 492 -15.90 -2.22 -12.18
N GLN A 493 -16.84 -2.68 -11.35
CA GLN A 493 -17.82 -3.69 -11.77
C GLN A 493 -18.62 -3.24 -13.00
N GLY A 494 -19.14 -2.01 -12.97
CA GLY A 494 -19.94 -1.45 -14.07
C GLY A 494 -19.14 -1.23 -15.37
N ALA A 495 -17.83 -1.01 -15.27
CA ALA A 495 -16.98 -0.85 -16.45
C ALA A 495 -16.48 -2.19 -17.02
N ILE A 496 -16.09 -3.12 -16.15
CA ILE A 496 -15.25 -4.27 -16.50
C ILE A 496 -16.05 -5.58 -16.66
N CYS A 497 -17.09 -5.83 -15.84
CA CYS A 497 -17.72 -7.16 -15.81
C CYS A 497 -18.30 -7.62 -17.16
N ASP A 498 -18.83 -6.70 -17.96
CA ASP A 498 -19.43 -7.02 -19.27
C ASP A 498 -18.39 -7.28 -20.37
N ILE A 499 -17.13 -6.88 -20.15
CA ILE A 499 -16.07 -6.95 -21.18
C ILE A 499 -15.01 -8.01 -20.86
N VAL A 500 -15.08 -8.69 -19.72
CA VAL A 500 -14.19 -9.81 -19.35
C VAL A 500 -14.96 -11.14 -19.29
N ASP A 501 -14.23 -12.24 -19.48
CA ASP A 501 -14.80 -13.59 -19.51
C ASP A 501 -14.58 -14.33 -18.18
N VAL A 502 -13.56 -13.90 -17.45
CA VAL A 502 -13.08 -14.45 -16.16
C VAL A 502 -12.88 -13.28 -15.20
N THR A 503 -13.19 -13.48 -13.93
CA THR A 503 -12.88 -12.52 -12.87
C THR A 503 -11.62 -12.98 -12.16
N GLY A 504 -10.47 -12.43 -12.55
CA GLY A 504 -9.17 -12.77 -12.00
C GLY A 504 -8.65 -11.70 -11.05
N ALA A 505 -8.18 -12.09 -9.86
CA ALA A 505 -7.65 -11.14 -8.89
C ALA A 505 -6.28 -11.54 -8.36
N ASN A 506 -5.47 -10.57 -7.97
CA ASN A 506 -4.26 -10.79 -7.17
C ASN A 506 -4.64 -10.87 -5.69
N ILE A 507 -4.42 -12.02 -5.06
CA ILE A 507 -4.82 -12.27 -3.67
C ILE A 507 -3.62 -12.83 -2.90
N HIS A 508 -2.96 -11.96 -2.14
CA HIS A 508 -1.84 -12.33 -1.26
C HIS A 508 -2.27 -12.29 0.21
N PRO A 509 -2.31 -13.44 0.91
CA PRO A 509 -2.71 -13.49 2.31
C PRO A 509 -1.78 -12.70 3.24
N TYR A 510 -0.51 -12.52 2.86
CA TYR A 510 0.48 -11.75 3.62
C TYR A 510 0.06 -10.28 3.87
N PHE A 511 -0.65 -9.65 2.93
CA PHE A 511 -1.10 -8.27 3.11
C PHE A 511 -2.36 -8.14 4.00
N ASN A 512 -2.92 -9.25 4.47
CA ASN A 512 -3.92 -9.23 5.53
C ASN A 512 -3.23 -9.34 6.91
N PRO A 513 -3.33 -8.31 7.77
CA PRO A 513 -2.60 -8.28 9.04
C PRO A 513 -3.08 -9.32 10.07
N ASN A 514 -4.19 -10.02 9.80
CA ASN A 514 -4.81 -10.98 10.71
C ASN A 514 -4.67 -12.43 10.24
N THR A 515 -4.05 -12.67 9.08
CA THR A 515 -3.87 -14.01 8.52
C THR A 515 -2.51 -14.56 8.93
N THR A 516 -2.50 -15.68 9.67
CA THR A 516 -1.27 -16.42 9.95
C THR A 516 -0.87 -17.28 8.74
N PRO A 517 0.41 -17.69 8.61
CA PRO A 517 0.84 -18.53 7.49
C PRO A 517 0.02 -19.81 7.31
N ASP A 518 -0.35 -20.49 8.40
CA ASP A 518 -1.15 -21.72 8.37
C ASP A 518 -2.60 -21.49 7.88
N MET A 519 -3.14 -20.29 8.05
CA MET A 519 -4.48 -19.89 7.60
C MET A 519 -4.51 -19.26 6.20
N ALA A 520 -3.35 -19.16 5.53
CA ALA A 520 -3.21 -18.51 4.24
C ALA A 520 -4.14 -19.11 3.16
N GLY A 521 -4.27 -20.43 3.10
CA GLY A 521 -5.14 -21.12 2.14
C GLY A 521 -6.62 -20.88 2.38
N GLU A 522 -7.07 -20.93 3.64
CA GLU A 522 -8.47 -20.62 3.99
C GLU A 522 -8.83 -19.18 3.62
N PHE A 523 -7.93 -18.23 3.92
CA PHE A 523 -8.12 -16.83 3.53
C PHE A 523 -8.29 -16.71 2.01
N VAL A 524 -7.36 -17.25 1.22
CA VAL A 524 -7.40 -17.15 -0.24
C VAL A 524 -8.65 -17.82 -0.82
N ALA A 525 -9.04 -18.98 -0.30
CA ALA A 525 -10.27 -19.66 -0.70
C ALA A 525 -11.51 -18.79 -0.42
N GLY A 526 -11.59 -18.15 0.75
CA GLY A 526 -12.66 -17.20 1.08
C GLY A 526 -12.70 -15.99 0.14
N GLN A 527 -11.55 -15.42 -0.19
CA GLN A 527 -11.46 -14.30 -1.14
C GLN A 527 -11.91 -14.70 -2.56
N LEU A 528 -11.58 -15.93 -3.00
CA LEU A 528 -12.06 -16.46 -4.29
C LEU A 528 -13.58 -16.61 -4.33
N GLU A 529 -14.23 -16.95 -3.22
CA GLU A 529 -15.70 -17.02 -3.15
C GLU A 529 -16.35 -15.64 -3.17
N ILE A 530 -15.72 -14.61 -2.57
CA ILE A 530 -16.17 -13.22 -2.74
C ILE A 530 -16.03 -12.80 -4.21
N LEU A 531 -14.87 -13.05 -4.82
CA LEU A 531 -14.58 -12.72 -6.22
C LEU A 531 -15.62 -13.34 -7.17
N ARG A 532 -16.09 -14.56 -6.87
CA ARG A 532 -17.14 -15.26 -7.64
C ARG A 532 -18.47 -14.52 -7.66
N GLY A 533 -18.76 -13.73 -6.63
CA GLY A 533 -19.98 -12.94 -6.51
C GLY A 533 -19.99 -11.65 -7.34
N ILE A 534 -18.84 -11.18 -7.81
CA ILE A 534 -18.65 -9.86 -8.41
C ILE A 534 -19.19 -9.81 -9.85
N CYS A 535 -18.53 -10.45 -10.80
CA CYS A 535 -19.04 -10.55 -12.18
C CYS A 535 -19.80 -11.86 -12.36
N LYS A 536 -21.11 -11.82 -12.09
CA LYS A 536 -21.97 -13.01 -12.06
C LYS A 536 -21.87 -13.86 -13.33
N GLY A 537 -21.57 -15.14 -13.15
CA GLY A 537 -21.46 -16.12 -14.23
C GLY A 537 -20.09 -16.18 -14.90
N ASN A 538 -19.09 -15.41 -14.45
CA ASN A 538 -17.69 -15.63 -14.79
C ASN A 538 -17.11 -16.77 -13.94
N ASP A 539 -16.13 -17.49 -14.50
CA ASP A 539 -15.22 -18.29 -13.68
C ASP A 539 -14.25 -17.36 -12.94
N VAL A 540 -13.62 -17.85 -11.88
CA VAL A 540 -12.66 -17.11 -11.06
C VAL A 540 -11.30 -17.79 -11.02
N ILE A 541 -10.27 -16.97 -10.84
CA ILE A 541 -8.88 -17.40 -10.69
C ILE A 541 -8.12 -16.41 -9.81
N ASN A 542 -7.24 -16.92 -8.95
CA ASN A 542 -6.25 -16.10 -8.28
C ASN A 542 -5.01 -15.99 -9.18
N LEU A 543 -4.74 -14.79 -9.67
CA LEU A 543 -3.71 -14.50 -10.67
C LEU A 543 -2.32 -14.29 -10.05
N GLU A 544 -2.24 -14.01 -8.75
CA GLU A 544 -1.00 -13.87 -7.99
C GLU A 544 -1.25 -14.17 -6.51
N CYS A 545 -0.52 -15.16 -5.98
CA CYS A 545 -0.61 -15.54 -4.59
C CYS A 545 0.73 -15.99 -4.05
N GLY A 546 1.15 -15.48 -2.90
CA GLY A 546 2.39 -15.93 -2.29
C GLY A 546 2.50 -15.53 -0.85
N TRP A 547 3.69 -15.80 -0.31
CA TRP A 547 4.11 -15.34 1.01
C TRP A 547 5.61 -15.02 0.94
N PRO A 548 6.09 -13.90 1.49
CA PRO A 548 7.51 -13.58 1.39
C PRO A 548 8.36 -14.37 2.39
N SER A 549 9.58 -14.71 1.99
CA SER A 549 10.55 -15.42 2.82
C SER A 549 11.40 -14.49 3.71
N SER A 550 11.29 -13.17 3.52
CA SER A 550 11.97 -12.13 4.30
C SER A 550 11.15 -10.82 4.30
N GLY A 551 11.47 -9.90 5.20
CA GLY A 551 10.83 -8.59 5.30
C GLY A 551 10.28 -8.32 6.70
N ASN A 552 9.31 -7.42 6.80
CA ASN A 552 8.67 -7.04 8.05
C ASN A 552 7.36 -7.82 8.25
N CYS A 553 6.95 -8.08 9.50
CA CYS A 553 5.61 -8.61 9.74
C CYS A 553 4.56 -7.54 9.43
N ASN A 554 3.44 -7.97 8.85
CA ASN A 554 2.22 -7.19 8.77
C ASN A 554 1.23 -7.75 9.78
N GLY A 555 1.11 -7.13 10.96
CA GLY A 555 0.35 -7.73 12.07
C GLY A 555 0.89 -9.13 12.43
N VAL A 556 0.05 -10.17 12.33
CA VAL A 556 0.44 -11.58 12.54
C VAL A 556 0.97 -12.27 11.28
N ALA A 557 0.88 -11.63 10.11
CA ALA A 557 1.43 -12.13 8.85
C ALA A 557 2.94 -11.84 8.80
N CYS A 558 3.72 -12.71 9.44
CA CYS A 558 5.18 -12.61 9.45
C CYS A 558 5.82 -13.35 8.26
N PRO A 559 6.76 -12.71 7.52
CA PRO A 559 7.53 -13.39 6.49
C PRO A 559 8.63 -14.25 7.11
N GLY A 560 9.12 -15.22 6.33
CA GLY A 560 10.15 -16.14 6.78
C GLY A 560 10.16 -17.41 5.93
N LYS A 561 11.28 -18.12 5.86
CA LYS A 561 11.35 -19.36 5.05
C LYS A 561 10.40 -20.44 5.55
N SER A 562 10.28 -20.61 6.87
CA SER A 562 9.34 -21.58 7.44
C SER A 562 7.89 -21.13 7.26
N GLU A 563 7.64 -19.83 7.37
CA GLU A 563 6.34 -19.19 7.27
C GLU A 563 5.84 -19.28 5.82
N GLN A 564 6.70 -18.94 4.85
CA GLN A 564 6.42 -19.11 3.42
C GLN A 564 6.08 -20.58 3.11
N ALA A 565 6.89 -21.55 3.56
CA ALA A 565 6.60 -22.97 3.32
C ALA A 565 5.23 -23.40 3.90
N LYS A 566 4.87 -22.93 5.10
CA LYS A 566 3.55 -23.19 5.72
C LYS A 566 2.41 -22.56 4.91
N ALA A 567 2.57 -21.31 4.50
CA ALA A 567 1.57 -20.59 3.70
C ALA A 567 1.35 -21.22 2.34
N ILE A 568 2.43 -21.51 1.60
CA ILE A 568 2.34 -22.15 0.29
C ILE A 568 1.70 -23.54 0.41
N LYS A 569 2.06 -24.33 1.43
CA LYS A 569 1.40 -25.62 1.70
C LYS A 569 -0.11 -25.45 1.96
N SER A 570 -0.49 -24.50 2.82
CA SER A 570 -1.90 -24.20 3.13
C SER A 570 -2.71 -23.80 1.88
N ILE A 571 -2.13 -22.95 1.03
CA ILE A 571 -2.74 -22.51 -0.24
C ILE A 571 -2.90 -23.69 -1.21
N ARG A 572 -1.86 -24.52 -1.38
CA ARG A 572 -1.92 -25.72 -2.23
C ARG A 572 -3.07 -26.64 -1.84
N GLU A 573 -3.17 -26.94 -0.54
CA GLU A 573 -4.19 -27.85 0.02
C GLU A 573 -5.62 -27.29 -0.12
N SER A 574 -5.79 -25.96 -0.12
CA SER A 574 -7.11 -25.31 -0.09
C SER A 574 -7.64 -24.92 -1.47
N CYS A 575 -6.79 -24.28 -2.29
CA CYS A 575 -7.21 -23.63 -3.54
C CYS A 575 -6.09 -23.53 -4.58
N GLY A 576 -5.05 -24.38 -4.49
CA GLY A 576 -3.91 -24.32 -5.38
C GLY A 576 -4.26 -24.62 -6.83
N ASP A 577 -5.28 -25.44 -7.07
CA ASP A 577 -5.85 -25.72 -8.39
C ASP A 577 -6.49 -24.49 -9.06
N LYS A 578 -6.73 -23.40 -8.34
CA LYS A 578 -7.26 -22.13 -8.83
C LYS A 578 -6.29 -20.95 -8.64
N THR A 579 -5.03 -21.24 -8.35
CA THR A 579 -4.04 -20.23 -7.94
C THR A 579 -2.80 -20.24 -8.82
N VAL A 580 -2.40 -19.03 -9.22
CA VAL A 580 -1.09 -18.75 -9.81
C VAL A 580 -0.17 -18.25 -8.70
N PHE A 581 0.83 -19.06 -8.35
CA PHE A 581 1.77 -18.76 -7.27
C PHE A 581 2.77 -17.66 -7.67
N PHE A 582 3.14 -16.83 -6.72
CA PHE A 582 4.06 -15.70 -6.88
C PHE A 582 5.24 -15.88 -5.92
N SER A 583 6.46 -16.11 -6.39
CA SER A 583 6.93 -16.27 -7.79
C SER A 583 7.92 -17.44 -7.94
N PHE A 584 8.40 -17.74 -9.16
CA PHE A 584 9.40 -18.79 -9.38
C PHE A 584 10.69 -18.55 -8.58
N GLU A 585 11.31 -17.39 -8.75
CA GLU A 585 12.53 -16.97 -8.04
C GLU A 585 12.31 -15.66 -7.29
N ASP A 586 13.23 -15.34 -6.39
CA ASP A 586 13.35 -14.04 -5.75
C ASP A 586 13.80 -12.98 -6.77
N ASP A 587 13.12 -11.83 -6.79
CA ASP A 587 13.48 -10.69 -7.63
C ASP A 587 14.29 -9.66 -6.83
N LEU A 588 15.57 -9.93 -6.56
CA LEU A 588 16.43 -9.08 -5.71
C LEU A 588 16.64 -7.66 -6.27
N TRP A 589 16.37 -7.47 -7.55
CA TRP A 589 16.44 -6.20 -8.25
C TRP A 589 15.24 -5.29 -7.98
N LYS A 590 14.12 -5.77 -7.43
CA LYS A 590 12.96 -4.93 -7.11
C LYS A 590 13.29 -3.91 -6.03
N GLU A 591 12.52 -2.82 -5.96
CA GLU A 591 12.52 -1.98 -4.76
C GLU A 591 11.94 -2.80 -3.60
N PRO A 592 12.44 -2.64 -2.37
CA PRO A 592 12.06 -3.50 -1.25
C PRO A 592 10.59 -3.35 -0.82
N GLY A 593 9.91 -2.27 -1.22
CA GLY A 593 8.56 -1.96 -0.77
C GLY A 593 8.52 -1.46 0.69
N SER A 594 7.35 -1.09 1.19
CA SER A 594 7.19 -0.62 2.57
C SER A 594 7.36 -1.76 3.59
N CYS A 595 7.06 -2.97 3.14
CA CYS A 595 7.18 -4.21 3.87
C CYS A 595 8.57 -4.84 3.82
N ASN A 596 9.50 -4.28 3.04
CA ASN A 596 10.82 -4.86 2.79
C ASN A 596 10.76 -6.33 2.32
N CYS A 597 9.67 -6.71 1.64
CA CYS A 597 9.37 -8.08 1.26
C CYS A 597 9.49 -8.36 -0.24
N GLU A 598 9.43 -7.33 -1.09
CA GLU A 598 9.29 -7.44 -2.55
C GLU A 598 10.42 -8.18 -3.26
N ARG A 599 11.56 -8.32 -2.60
CA ARG A 599 12.73 -9.06 -3.08
C ARG A 599 12.72 -10.55 -2.75
N SER A 600 11.71 -11.07 -2.05
CA SER A 600 11.80 -12.36 -1.35
C SER A 600 10.59 -13.30 -1.53
N TRP A 601 9.87 -13.17 -2.65
CA TRP A 601 8.65 -13.95 -2.94
C TRP A 601 8.90 -15.29 -3.67
N GLY A 602 10.13 -15.58 -4.08
CA GLY A 602 10.48 -16.82 -4.76
C GLY A 602 10.12 -18.03 -3.92
N CYS A 603 9.32 -18.93 -4.48
CA CYS A 603 8.72 -20.04 -3.76
C CYS A 603 8.92 -21.42 -4.42
N ALA A 604 9.72 -21.53 -5.49
CA ALA A 604 9.98 -22.81 -6.18
C ALA A 604 10.44 -23.96 -5.26
N SER A 605 11.15 -23.63 -4.18
CA SER A 605 11.57 -24.62 -3.16
C SER A 605 10.40 -25.30 -2.43
N SER A 606 9.21 -24.70 -2.45
CA SER A 606 7.99 -25.30 -1.86
C SER A 606 7.32 -26.33 -2.77
N PHE A 607 7.83 -26.53 -3.99
CA PHE A 607 7.28 -27.43 -5.01
C PHE A 607 8.28 -28.49 -5.47
N THR A 608 9.55 -28.40 -5.08
CA THR A 608 10.59 -29.37 -5.41
C THR A 608 10.86 -30.28 -4.21
N GLY A 609 10.73 -31.60 -4.38
CA GLY A 609 11.04 -32.58 -3.32
C GLY A 609 9.92 -33.54 -2.89
N TYR A 610 8.99 -33.89 -3.79
CA TYR A 610 8.11 -35.06 -3.64
C TYR A 610 8.52 -36.18 -4.59
#